data_AF-A0A7X3G193-F1
#
_entry.id   AF-A0A7X3G193-F1
#
_cell.length_a   1.000
_cell.length_b   1.000
_cell.length_c   1.000
_cell.angle_alpha   90.00
_cell.angle_beta   90.00
_cell.angle_gamma   90.00
#
_symmetry.space_group_name_H-M   'P 1'
#
loop_
_entity.id
_entity.type
_entity.pdbx_description
1 polymer ?
#
loop_
_entity_poly.entity_id
_entity_poly.type
_entity_poly.pdbx_seq_one_letter_code
_entity_poly.pdbx_strand_id
1 'polypeptide(L)'
;MSTDFSTINPSADRMMLVETFVRIVDAGSLSAAARALATTQPTISRRLKSLEKSLGVRLLQRSTHAMKLTDDGMRCYARAKELIAGWQEFESEIRGAVDEPVGMLRVVAPHAFGQQQLVAPLAAYLARYPRMTVDWVLHDRTPDFIGEGIDCAIRVGEVPDPSMVAIRLGDVPRIVIATPGLFDGRALPAHPDELAALPWIAVSHYYRDEVALTHARTGDTVRVPVQPRLYTDNLYAMRSAVTLGVGAALGSRWALREELDAGRLVQLVPDWQASPLPIWLIYPPARFYPARLRRFIDIMRVAVPQAYGVVAPPGR
;
A
#
# COMPACT_ATOMS: atom_id res chain seq x y z
N MET A 1 -43.07 -21.56 -32.14
CA MET A 1 -42.10 -22.64 -31.83
C MET A 1 -40.87 -21.98 -31.25
N SER A 2 -40.75 -22.02 -29.92
CA SER A 2 -39.58 -21.53 -29.19
C SER A 2 -38.48 -22.58 -29.28
N THR A 3 -37.25 -22.18 -29.56
CA THR A 3 -36.08 -23.04 -29.46
C THR A 3 -35.20 -22.48 -28.34
N ASP A 4 -35.11 -23.25 -27.26
CA ASP A 4 -34.38 -22.95 -26.04
C ASP A 4 -32.89 -22.75 -26.31
N PHE A 5 -32.37 -21.58 -25.88
CA PHE A 5 -30.95 -21.39 -25.61
C PHE A 5 -30.70 -21.70 -24.13
N SER A 6 -30.43 -22.97 -23.80
CA SER A 6 -29.84 -23.32 -22.50
C SER A 6 -28.95 -24.55 -22.64
N THR A 7 -27.70 -24.30 -23.01
CA THR A 7 -26.60 -25.22 -22.76
C THR A 7 -25.48 -24.39 -22.16
N ILE A 8 -25.47 -24.30 -20.84
CA ILE A 8 -24.47 -23.57 -20.06
C ILE A 8 -23.11 -24.27 -20.22
N ASN A 9 -22.08 -23.50 -20.50
CA ASN A 9 -20.73 -23.98 -20.84
C ASN A 9 -20.02 -24.57 -19.60
N PRO A 10 -19.65 -25.87 -19.57
CA PRO A 10 -19.08 -26.52 -18.38
C PRO A 10 -17.73 -25.97 -17.91
N SER A 11 -17.00 -25.23 -18.76
CA SER A 11 -15.77 -24.51 -18.39
C SER A 11 -16.05 -23.20 -17.65
N ALA A 12 -17.07 -22.44 -18.07
CA ALA A 12 -17.49 -21.21 -17.40
C ALA A 12 -18.00 -21.48 -15.98
N ASP A 13 -18.73 -22.58 -15.79
CA ASP A 13 -19.17 -23.03 -14.47
C ASP A 13 -17.99 -23.34 -13.55
N ARG A 14 -16.92 -23.98 -14.06
CA ARG A 14 -15.74 -24.31 -13.24
C ARG A 14 -14.98 -23.08 -12.78
N MET A 15 -14.80 -22.08 -13.64
CA MET A 15 -14.14 -20.83 -13.26
C MET A 15 -14.92 -20.11 -12.15
N MET A 16 -16.25 -20.03 -12.29
CA MET A 16 -17.13 -19.47 -11.26
C MET A 16 -16.98 -20.20 -9.91
N LEU A 17 -16.83 -21.52 -9.91
CA LEU A 17 -16.61 -22.30 -8.69
C LEU A 17 -15.27 -21.94 -8.03
N VAL A 18 -14.20 -21.82 -8.82
CA VAL A 18 -12.86 -21.42 -8.36
C VAL A 18 -12.86 -20.00 -7.79
N GLU A 19 -13.45 -19.04 -8.50
CA GLU A 19 -13.61 -17.66 -8.00
C GLU A 19 -14.41 -17.59 -6.70
N THR A 20 -15.49 -18.38 -6.62
CA THR A 20 -16.31 -18.46 -5.40
C THR A 20 -15.48 -18.96 -4.22
N PHE A 21 -14.62 -19.97 -4.42
CA PHE A 21 -13.73 -20.47 -3.37
C PHE A 21 -12.73 -19.41 -2.90
N VAL A 22 -12.02 -18.76 -3.83
CA VAL A 22 -11.08 -17.67 -3.50
C VAL A 22 -11.80 -16.59 -2.68
N ARG A 23 -13.01 -16.19 -3.10
CA ARG A 23 -13.78 -15.17 -2.39
C ARG A 23 -14.24 -15.58 -1.00
N ILE A 24 -14.53 -16.87 -0.78
CA ILE A 24 -14.83 -17.40 0.56
C ILE A 24 -13.62 -17.22 1.47
N VAL A 25 -12.43 -17.59 1.00
CA VAL A 25 -11.19 -17.50 1.76
C VAL A 25 -10.87 -16.03 2.09
N ASP A 26 -10.88 -15.15 1.09
CA ASP A 26 -10.58 -13.72 1.25
C ASP A 26 -11.53 -13.04 2.24
N ALA A 27 -12.82 -13.38 2.18
CA ALA A 27 -13.85 -12.77 3.02
C ALA A 27 -13.93 -13.39 4.43
N GLY A 28 -13.19 -14.46 4.70
CA GLY A 28 -13.15 -15.16 6.00
C GLY A 28 -14.43 -15.89 6.42
N SER A 29 -15.54 -15.75 5.67
CA SER A 29 -16.79 -16.46 5.94
C SER A 29 -17.66 -16.59 4.69
N LEU A 30 -18.50 -17.63 4.64
CA LEU A 30 -19.43 -17.86 3.53
C LEU A 30 -20.47 -16.72 3.41
N SER A 31 -20.90 -16.14 4.53
CA SER A 31 -21.89 -15.05 4.53
C SER A 31 -21.28 -13.73 4.02
N ALA A 32 -20.01 -13.45 4.34
CA ALA A 32 -19.32 -12.29 3.79
C ALA A 32 -19.07 -12.44 2.28
N ALA A 33 -18.65 -13.63 1.83
CA ALA A 33 -18.48 -13.91 0.40
C ALA A 33 -19.80 -13.84 -0.38
N ALA A 34 -20.91 -14.30 0.22
CA ALA A 34 -22.24 -14.20 -0.40
C ALA A 34 -22.64 -12.74 -0.67
N ARG A 35 -22.42 -11.84 0.30
CA ARG A 35 -22.62 -10.40 0.13
C ARG A 35 -21.72 -9.83 -0.97
N ALA A 36 -20.43 -10.20 -0.96
CA ALA A 36 -19.46 -9.71 -1.95
C ALA A 36 -19.75 -10.17 -3.39
N LEU A 37 -20.48 -11.28 -3.57
CA LEU A 37 -20.87 -11.85 -4.87
C LEU A 37 -22.35 -11.63 -5.21
N ALA A 38 -23.05 -10.76 -4.47
CA ALA A 38 -24.47 -10.46 -4.64
C ALA A 38 -25.36 -11.73 -4.77
N THR A 39 -25.10 -12.72 -3.91
CA THR A 39 -25.83 -14.00 -3.90
C THR A 39 -26.13 -14.47 -2.47
N THR A 40 -26.66 -15.69 -2.32
CA THR A 40 -27.07 -16.25 -1.03
C THR A 40 -26.02 -17.21 -0.46
N GLN A 41 -25.90 -17.25 0.86
CA GLN A 41 -24.99 -18.16 1.56
C GLN A 41 -25.20 -19.65 1.22
N PRO A 42 -26.44 -20.15 1.05
CA PRO A 42 -26.68 -21.51 0.53
C PRO A 42 -26.11 -21.74 -0.87
N THR A 43 -26.15 -20.74 -1.75
CA THR A 43 -25.56 -20.82 -3.10
C THR A 43 -24.05 -20.90 -3.06
N ILE A 44 -23.40 -20.06 -2.25
CA ILE A 44 -21.95 -20.12 -2.01
C ILE A 44 -21.54 -21.49 -1.44
N SER A 45 -22.29 -22.00 -0.46
CA SER A 45 -22.06 -23.32 0.14
C SER A 45 -22.19 -24.46 -0.88
N ARG A 46 -23.18 -24.40 -1.78
CA ARG A 46 -23.34 -25.38 -2.87
C ARG A 46 -22.21 -25.31 -3.89
N ARG A 47 -21.77 -24.11 -4.28
CA ARG A 47 -20.64 -23.91 -5.19
C ARG A 47 -19.34 -24.49 -4.61
N LEU A 48 -19.03 -24.16 -3.35
CA LEU A 48 -17.88 -24.74 -2.64
C LEU A 48 -17.93 -26.28 -2.65
N LYS A 49 -19.06 -26.88 -2.27
CA LYS A 49 -19.22 -28.34 -2.28
C LYS A 49 -19.04 -28.94 -3.67
N SER A 50 -19.47 -28.21 -4.71
CA SER A 50 -19.32 -28.66 -6.10
C SER A 50 -17.86 -28.63 -6.54
N LEU A 51 -17.11 -27.60 -6.14
CA LEU A 51 -15.66 -27.54 -6.38
C LEU A 51 -14.93 -28.68 -5.66
N GLU A 52 -15.18 -28.85 -4.36
CA GLU A 52 -14.60 -29.95 -3.56
C GLU A 52 -14.91 -31.32 -4.18
N LYS A 53 -16.16 -31.55 -4.60
CA LYS A 53 -16.57 -32.78 -5.28
C LYS A 53 -15.81 -32.98 -6.59
N SER A 54 -15.61 -31.92 -7.37
CA SER A 54 -14.89 -31.99 -8.65
C SER A 54 -13.40 -32.28 -8.48
N LEU A 55 -12.79 -31.81 -7.39
CA LEU A 55 -11.37 -31.99 -7.09
C LEU A 55 -11.08 -33.25 -6.25
N GLY A 56 -12.12 -33.86 -5.67
CA GLY A 56 -11.99 -35.04 -4.80
C GLY A 56 -11.40 -34.76 -3.42
N VAL A 57 -11.26 -33.49 -3.04
CA VAL A 57 -10.64 -33.06 -1.77
C VAL A 57 -11.52 -32.08 -1.01
N ARG A 58 -11.34 -32.03 0.32
CA ARG A 58 -11.89 -30.95 1.15
C ARG A 58 -10.93 -29.77 1.13
N LEU A 59 -11.44 -28.59 0.83
CA LEU A 59 -10.65 -27.36 0.82
C LEU A 59 -10.77 -26.60 2.14
N LEU A 60 -11.90 -26.76 2.84
CA LEU A 60 -12.17 -26.09 4.11
C LEU A 60 -12.57 -27.09 5.20
N GLN A 61 -12.02 -26.89 6.40
CA GLN A 61 -12.51 -27.52 7.63
C GLN A 61 -13.50 -26.59 8.30
N ARG A 62 -14.70 -27.10 8.60
CA ARG A 62 -15.66 -26.40 9.44
C ARG A 62 -15.39 -26.81 10.89
N SER A 63 -14.85 -25.88 11.69
CA SER A 63 -15.02 -25.94 13.14
C SER A 63 -16.13 -24.97 13.56
N THR A 64 -16.76 -25.21 14.71
CA THR A 64 -17.83 -24.36 15.25
C THR A 64 -17.39 -22.92 15.57
N HIS A 65 -16.09 -22.63 15.54
CA HIS A 65 -15.53 -21.32 15.89
C HIS A 65 -14.75 -20.63 14.76
N ALA A 66 -14.32 -21.35 13.73
CA ALA A 66 -13.57 -20.75 12.61
C ALA A 66 -13.59 -21.63 11.36
N MET A 67 -13.60 -20.96 10.20
CA MET A 67 -13.34 -21.56 8.89
C MET A 67 -11.83 -21.60 8.67
N LYS A 68 -11.25 -22.79 8.54
CA LYS A 68 -9.81 -22.98 8.27
C LYS A 68 -9.59 -23.73 6.96
N LEU A 69 -8.54 -23.37 6.23
CA LEU A 69 -8.08 -24.11 5.06
C LEU A 69 -7.47 -25.45 5.48
N THR A 70 -7.70 -26.48 4.68
CA THR A 70 -6.86 -27.70 4.69
C THR A 70 -5.54 -27.43 3.96
N ASP A 71 -4.58 -28.35 4.02
CA ASP A 71 -3.35 -28.27 3.22
C ASP A 71 -3.65 -28.22 1.72
N ASP A 72 -4.60 -29.04 1.26
CA ASP A 72 -5.12 -28.99 -0.11
C ASP A 72 -5.84 -27.67 -0.41
N GLY A 73 -6.56 -27.12 0.58
CA GLY A 73 -7.18 -25.81 0.52
C GLY A 73 -6.17 -24.69 0.29
N MET A 74 -5.07 -24.66 1.04
CA MET A 74 -3.99 -23.68 0.88
C MET A 74 -3.36 -23.76 -0.50
N ARG A 75 -3.03 -24.98 -0.96
CA ARG A 75 -2.49 -25.21 -2.31
C ARG A 75 -3.46 -24.80 -3.41
N CYS A 76 -4.72 -25.20 -3.27
CA CYS A 76 -5.77 -24.86 -4.22
C CYS A 76 -5.98 -23.35 -4.28
N TYR A 77 -5.97 -22.65 -3.14
CA TYR A 77 -6.16 -21.21 -3.07
C TYR A 77 -5.05 -20.46 -3.80
N ALA A 78 -3.79 -20.82 -3.56
CA ALA A 78 -2.66 -20.22 -4.27
C ALA A 78 -2.77 -20.45 -5.80
N ARG A 79 -3.04 -21.68 -6.24
CA ARG A 79 -3.17 -22.01 -7.67
C ARG A 79 -4.42 -21.42 -8.32
N ALA A 80 -5.52 -21.28 -7.57
CA ALA A 80 -6.74 -20.65 -8.02
C ALA A 80 -6.52 -19.17 -8.35
N LYS A 81 -5.75 -18.46 -7.53
CA LYS A 81 -5.39 -17.05 -7.79
C LYS A 81 -4.56 -16.91 -9.06
N GLU A 82 -3.57 -17.78 -9.26
CA GLU A 82 -2.79 -17.84 -10.51
C GLU A 82 -3.68 -18.09 -11.73
N LEU A 83 -4.61 -19.06 -11.64
CA LEU A 83 -5.52 -19.41 -12.73
C LEU A 83 -6.46 -18.24 -13.09
N ILE A 84 -7.04 -17.57 -12.09
CA ILE A 84 -7.92 -16.41 -12.30
C ILE A 84 -7.13 -15.27 -12.93
N ALA A 85 -5.91 -15.00 -12.47
CA ALA A 85 -5.04 -14.00 -13.07
C ALA A 85 -4.75 -14.32 -14.53
N GLY A 86 -4.34 -15.56 -14.84
CA GLY A 86 -4.08 -16.00 -16.22
C GLY A 86 -5.32 -15.98 -17.12
N TRP A 87 -6.51 -16.26 -16.59
CA TRP A 87 -7.76 -16.12 -17.35
C TRP A 87 -8.07 -14.66 -17.67
N GLN A 88 -7.89 -13.75 -16.70
CA GLN A 88 -8.05 -12.31 -16.92
C GLN A 88 -7.01 -11.77 -17.92
N GLU A 89 -5.77 -12.29 -17.90
CA GLU A 89 -4.75 -12.01 -18.90
C GLU A 89 -5.23 -12.43 -20.29
N PHE A 90 -5.65 -13.69 -20.45
CA PHE A 90 -6.19 -14.22 -21.71
C PHE A 90 -7.38 -13.39 -22.22
N GLU A 91 -8.34 -13.07 -21.35
CA GLU A 91 -9.47 -12.21 -21.74
C GLU A 91 -9.01 -10.83 -22.20
N SER A 92 -8.00 -10.27 -21.55
CA SER A 92 -7.46 -8.96 -21.92
C SER A 92 -6.64 -9.00 -23.22
N GLU A 93 -5.97 -10.10 -23.52
CA GLU A 93 -5.25 -10.32 -24.79
C GLU A 93 -6.24 -10.47 -25.96
N ILE A 94 -7.25 -11.33 -25.78
CA ILE A 94 -8.25 -11.63 -26.83
C ILE A 94 -9.17 -10.44 -27.09
N ARG A 95 -9.56 -9.68 -26.07
CA ARG A 95 -10.42 -8.50 -26.26
C ARG A 95 -9.72 -7.35 -26.97
N GLY A 96 -8.42 -7.44 -27.25
CA GLY A 96 -7.66 -6.50 -28.07
C GLY A 96 -7.84 -5.06 -27.61
N ALA A 97 -6.97 -4.59 -26.70
CA ALA A 97 -6.86 -3.16 -26.38
C ALA A 97 -8.20 -2.44 -26.12
N VAL A 98 -9.12 -3.03 -25.35
CA VAL A 98 -10.08 -2.20 -24.62
C VAL A 98 -9.28 -1.50 -23.54
N ASP A 99 -8.85 -0.28 -23.86
CA ASP A 99 -8.09 0.62 -22.98
C ASP A 99 -8.85 1.04 -21.73
N GLU A 100 -10.14 0.70 -21.67
CA GLU A 100 -11.01 1.00 -20.55
C GLU A 100 -10.86 -0.08 -19.46
N PRO A 101 -10.29 0.27 -18.30
CA PRO A 101 -10.11 -0.66 -17.20
C PRO A 101 -11.45 -1.01 -16.54
N VAL A 102 -11.64 -2.31 -16.25
CA VAL A 102 -12.80 -2.84 -15.53
C VAL A 102 -12.37 -3.83 -14.45
N GLY A 103 -13.21 -4.01 -13.43
CA GLY A 103 -13.03 -5.01 -12.38
C GLY A 103 -12.44 -4.44 -11.08
N MET A 104 -11.74 -5.28 -10.32
CA MET A 104 -11.17 -4.91 -9.02
C MET A 104 -9.66 -4.73 -9.14
N LEU A 105 -9.12 -3.67 -8.53
CA LEU A 105 -7.69 -3.45 -8.35
C LEU A 105 -7.39 -3.38 -6.84
N ARG A 106 -6.60 -4.30 -6.31
CA ARG A 106 -6.19 -4.31 -4.91
C ARG A 106 -4.83 -3.64 -4.75
N VAL A 107 -4.83 -2.53 -4.02
CA VAL A 107 -3.65 -1.68 -3.84
C VAL A 107 -3.30 -1.55 -2.37
N VAL A 108 -2.05 -1.83 -2.03
CA VAL A 108 -1.50 -1.54 -0.70
C VAL A 108 -0.81 -0.17 -0.72
N ALA A 109 -1.02 0.65 0.30
CA ALA A 109 -0.28 1.89 0.48
C ALA A 109 0.13 2.12 1.94
N PRO A 110 1.17 2.93 2.21
CA PRO A 110 1.59 3.26 3.56
C PRO A 110 0.49 4.04 4.29
N HIS A 111 0.31 3.86 5.60
CA HIS A 111 -0.84 4.44 6.32
C HIS A 111 -0.98 5.95 6.10
N ALA A 112 0.08 6.71 6.35
CA ALA A 112 0.02 8.18 6.29
C ALA A 112 -0.16 8.71 4.85
N PHE A 113 0.57 8.12 3.90
CA PHE A 113 0.44 8.48 2.49
C PHE A 113 -0.93 8.12 1.93
N GLY A 114 -1.41 6.92 2.27
CA GLY A 114 -2.63 6.36 1.73
C GLY A 114 -3.91 7.00 2.26
N GLN A 115 -3.87 7.63 3.44
CA GLN A 115 -5.00 8.36 4.02
C GLN A 115 -5.10 9.81 3.54
N GLN A 116 -3.97 10.48 3.31
CA GLN A 116 -3.96 11.92 3.00
C GLN A 116 -3.60 12.22 1.55
N GLN A 117 -2.53 11.61 1.05
CA GLN A 117 -1.91 12.03 -0.22
C GLN A 117 -2.39 11.24 -1.43
N LEU A 118 -2.72 9.96 -1.25
CA LEU A 118 -3.06 9.08 -2.36
C LEU A 118 -4.57 8.98 -2.60
N VAL A 119 -5.39 9.53 -1.70
CA VAL A 119 -6.86 9.51 -1.85
C VAL A 119 -7.31 10.41 -3.01
N ALA A 120 -6.70 11.58 -3.19
CA ALA A 120 -7.03 12.47 -4.31
C ALA A 120 -6.75 11.82 -5.69
N PRO A 121 -5.56 11.26 -5.96
CA PRO A 121 -5.33 10.55 -7.22
C PRO A 121 -6.16 9.26 -7.35
N LEU A 122 -6.43 8.56 -6.25
CA LEU A 122 -7.37 7.43 -6.25
C LEU A 122 -8.78 7.86 -6.67
N ALA A 123 -9.28 8.98 -6.14
CA ALA A 123 -10.58 9.53 -6.52
C ALA A 123 -10.60 9.95 -8.00
N ALA A 124 -9.52 10.54 -8.51
CA ALA A 124 -9.38 10.86 -9.93
C ALA A 124 -9.39 9.59 -10.81
N TYR A 125 -8.74 8.51 -10.37
CA TYR A 125 -8.78 7.20 -11.03
C TYR A 125 -10.20 6.63 -11.08
N LEU A 126 -10.91 6.60 -9.95
CA LEU A 126 -12.28 6.08 -9.86
C LEU A 126 -13.28 6.95 -10.63
N ALA A 127 -13.12 8.27 -10.64
CA ALA A 127 -13.96 9.18 -11.41
C ALA A 127 -13.76 8.99 -12.93
N ARG A 128 -12.52 8.75 -13.36
CA ARG A 128 -12.19 8.49 -14.77
C ARG A 128 -12.67 7.11 -15.24
N TYR A 129 -12.71 6.12 -14.33
CA TYR A 129 -13.01 4.74 -14.65
C TYR A 129 -14.14 4.18 -13.75
N PRO A 130 -15.41 4.51 -14.03
CA PRO A 130 -16.54 4.19 -13.15
C PRO A 130 -16.85 2.68 -13.04
N ARG A 131 -16.28 1.86 -13.93
CA ARG A 131 -16.40 0.39 -13.91
C ARG A 131 -15.32 -0.30 -13.10
N MET A 132 -14.48 0.48 -12.40
CA MET A 132 -13.45 0.00 -11.50
C MET A 132 -13.93 0.03 -10.06
N THR A 133 -13.56 -1.01 -9.32
CA THR A 133 -13.54 -1.04 -7.87
C THR A 133 -12.07 -1.07 -7.43
N VAL A 134 -11.71 -0.28 -6.42
CA VAL A 134 -10.38 -0.35 -5.81
C VAL A 134 -10.53 -0.88 -4.39
N ASP A 135 -9.81 -1.94 -4.09
CA ASP A 135 -9.61 -2.44 -2.72
C ASP A 135 -8.36 -1.77 -2.14
N TRP A 136 -8.59 -0.75 -1.31
CA TRP A 136 -7.57 0.16 -0.79
C TRP A 136 -7.11 -0.27 0.59
N VAL A 137 -5.96 -0.93 0.66
CA VAL A 137 -5.41 -1.52 1.88
C VAL A 137 -4.28 -0.65 2.39
N LEU A 138 -4.29 -0.34 3.69
CA LEU A 138 -3.30 0.54 4.30
C LEU A 138 -2.49 -0.20 5.36
N HIS A 139 -1.18 -0.32 5.14
CA HIS A 139 -0.21 -0.79 6.12
C HIS A 139 1.23 -0.52 5.68
N ASP A 140 2.17 -0.49 6.62
CA ASP A 140 3.59 -0.20 6.35
C ASP A 140 4.49 -1.46 6.25
N ARG A 141 3.93 -2.66 6.50
CA ARG A 141 4.66 -3.93 6.33
C ARG A 141 4.91 -4.25 4.85
N THR A 142 5.91 -5.10 4.60
CA THR A 142 6.15 -5.64 3.25
C THR A 142 4.91 -6.38 2.73
N PRO A 143 4.43 -6.06 1.52
CA PRO A 143 3.24 -6.69 0.94
C PRO A 143 3.54 -8.13 0.51
N ASP A 144 2.64 -9.06 0.82
CA ASP A 144 2.61 -10.40 0.23
C ASP A 144 1.67 -10.42 -0.97
N PHE A 145 2.23 -10.16 -2.16
CA PHE A 145 1.45 -10.04 -3.40
C PHE A 145 0.64 -11.30 -3.72
N ILE A 146 1.22 -12.48 -3.47
CA ILE A 146 0.59 -13.77 -3.83
C ILE A 146 -0.44 -14.15 -2.76
N GLY A 147 -0.03 -14.19 -1.50
CA GLY A 147 -0.91 -14.59 -0.39
C GLY A 147 -2.10 -13.65 -0.23
N GLU A 148 -1.89 -12.34 -0.38
CA GLU A 148 -2.94 -11.34 -0.20
C GLU A 148 -3.62 -10.89 -1.50
N GLY A 149 -3.12 -11.31 -2.67
CA GLY A 149 -3.74 -11.02 -3.97
C GLY A 149 -3.67 -9.54 -4.32
N ILE A 150 -2.53 -8.91 -4.01
CA ILE A 150 -2.29 -7.50 -4.24
C ILE A 150 -1.85 -7.33 -5.70
N ASP A 151 -2.44 -6.37 -6.42
CA ASP A 151 -2.04 -6.05 -7.79
C ASP A 151 -0.80 -5.14 -7.80
N CYS A 152 -0.75 -4.14 -6.92
CA CYS A 152 0.40 -3.26 -6.73
C CYS A 152 0.46 -2.68 -5.32
N ALA A 153 1.63 -2.19 -4.91
CA ALA A 153 1.80 -1.46 -3.67
C ALA A 153 2.55 -0.14 -3.88
N ILE A 154 2.22 0.87 -3.08
CA ILE A 154 3.02 2.09 -2.96
C ILE A 154 3.92 1.94 -1.73
N ARG A 155 5.20 2.26 -1.89
CA ARG A 155 6.23 2.10 -0.85
C ARG A 155 7.04 3.38 -0.72
N VAL A 156 7.43 3.70 0.50
CA VAL A 156 8.32 4.82 0.83
C VAL A 156 9.61 4.25 1.39
N GLY A 157 10.75 4.75 0.91
CA GLY A 157 12.07 4.23 1.24
C GLY A 157 12.53 3.13 0.29
N GLU A 158 13.47 2.31 0.75
CA GLU A 158 14.10 1.29 -0.08
C GLU A 158 13.13 0.18 -0.49
N VAL A 159 13.32 -0.32 -1.72
CA VAL A 159 12.63 -1.50 -2.25
C VAL A 159 13.56 -2.70 -2.02
N PRO A 160 13.21 -3.62 -1.11
CA PRO A 160 14.13 -4.67 -0.67
C PRO A 160 14.23 -5.84 -1.67
N ASP A 161 13.19 -6.03 -2.50
CA ASP A 161 13.12 -7.16 -3.43
C ASP A 161 13.44 -6.69 -4.86
N PRO A 162 14.63 -7.03 -5.40
CA PRO A 162 15.03 -6.63 -6.74
C PRO A 162 14.27 -7.40 -7.84
N SER A 163 13.52 -8.45 -7.51
CA SER A 163 12.70 -9.17 -8.49
C SER A 163 11.41 -8.42 -8.87
N MET A 164 11.01 -7.44 -8.06
CA MET A 164 9.81 -6.62 -8.29
C MET A 164 10.06 -5.56 -9.36
N VAL A 165 9.02 -5.24 -10.13
CA VAL A 165 9.04 -4.02 -10.95
C VAL A 165 8.82 -2.82 -10.04
N ALA A 166 9.76 -1.88 -10.04
CA ALA A 166 9.70 -0.68 -9.23
C ALA A 166 9.68 0.59 -10.10
N ILE A 167 8.60 1.36 -9.98
CA ILE A 167 8.41 2.64 -10.66
C ILE A 167 8.58 3.76 -9.66
N ARG A 168 9.58 4.63 -9.86
CA ARG A 168 9.76 5.81 -9.01
C ARG A 168 8.63 6.79 -9.27
N LEU A 169 7.93 7.17 -8.21
CA LEU A 169 6.88 8.21 -8.22
C LEU A 169 7.42 9.55 -7.73
N GLY A 170 8.55 9.57 -7.02
CA GLY A 170 9.23 10.79 -6.60
C GLY A 170 10.01 10.61 -5.29
N ASP A 171 10.32 11.72 -4.61
CA ASP A 171 11.07 11.78 -3.36
C ASP A 171 10.40 12.64 -2.28
N VAL A 172 10.42 12.21 -1.03
CA VAL A 172 9.82 12.93 0.11
C VAL A 172 10.91 13.61 0.92
N PRO A 173 10.92 14.95 1.01
CA PRO A 173 11.88 15.66 1.84
C PRO A 173 11.60 15.42 3.33
N ARG A 174 12.68 15.31 4.10
CA ARG A 174 12.63 15.07 5.55
C ARG A 174 13.31 16.20 6.30
N ILE A 175 12.66 16.64 7.37
CA ILE A 175 13.10 17.75 8.22
C ILE A 175 13.13 17.31 9.69
N VAL A 176 14.01 17.93 10.47
CA VAL A 176 14.03 17.75 11.92
C VAL A 176 13.00 18.69 12.54
N ILE A 177 12.18 18.15 13.44
CA ILE A 177 11.06 18.87 14.06
C ILE A 177 11.00 18.59 15.56
N ALA A 178 10.54 19.58 16.31
CA ALA A 178 10.24 19.48 17.74
C ALA A 178 9.11 20.45 18.11
N THR A 179 8.50 20.27 19.27
CA THR A 179 7.63 21.31 19.85
C THR A 179 8.48 22.46 20.43
N PRO A 180 8.06 23.73 20.33
CA PRO A 180 8.73 24.84 21.00
C PRO A 180 8.91 24.62 22.52
N GLY A 181 7.94 23.94 23.15
CA GLY A 181 7.96 23.64 24.58
C GLY A 181 9.15 22.78 25.03
N LEU A 182 9.81 22.07 24.11
CA LEU A 182 11.00 21.25 24.42
C LEU A 182 12.19 22.11 24.88
N PHE A 183 12.22 23.38 24.48
CA PHE A 183 13.35 24.27 24.72
C PHE A 183 13.16 25.16 25.95
N ASP A 184 11.94 25.29 26.49
CA ASP A 184 11.63 26.10 27.67
C ASP A 184 12.21 27.54 27.59
N GLY A 185 11.99 28.19 26.44
CA GLY A 185 12.51 29.54 26.17
C GLY A 185 13.99 29.63 25.80
N ARG A 186 14.74 28.51 25.80
CA ARG A 186 16.12 28.47 25.27
C ARG A 186 16.12 28.65 23.76
N ALA A 187 17.26 29.14 23.24
CA ALA A 187 17.49 29.25 21.80
C ALA A 187 17.37 27.87 21.13
N LEU A 188 16.85 27.87 19.89
CA LEU A 188 16.83 26.66 19.07
C LEU A 188 18.26 26.31 18.62
N PRO A 189 18.55 25.01 18.41
CA PRO A 189 19.82 24.55 17.83
C PRO A 189 20.16 25.29 16.54
N ALA A 190 21.39 25.82 16.46
CA ALA A 190 21.90 26.49 15.28
C ALA A 190 22.69 25.54 14.37
N HIS A 191 23.24 24.45 14.93
CA HIS A 191 24.01 23.44 14.21
C HIS A 191 23.50 21.99 14.48
N PRO A 192 23.57 21.07 13.50
CA PRO A 192 23.20 19.66 13.68
C PRO A 192 23.78 18.96 14.91
N ASP A 193 25.02 19.26 15.29
CA ASP A 193 25.69 18.60 16.43
C ASP A 193 24.94 18.81 17.76
N GLU A 194 24.28 19.96 17.92
CA GLU A 194 23.49 20.29 19.10
C GLU A 194 22.25 19.40 19.23
N LEU A 195 21.81 18.75 18.15
CA LEU A 195 20.65 17.86 18.15
C LEU A 195 20.92 16.55 18.90
N ALA A 196 22.18 16.14 19.05
CA ALA A 196 22.54 14.90 19.75
C ALA A 196 22.12 14.91 21.23
N ALA A 197 22.03 16.10 21.84
CA ALA A 197 21.66 16.26 23.24
C ALA A 197 20.14 16.27 23.49
N LEU A 198 19.32 16.33 22.43
CA LEU A 198 17.86 16.34 22.56
C LEU A 198 17.32 14.93 22.82
N PRO A 199 16.18 14.77 23.51
CA PRO A 199 15.44 13.52 23.48
C PRO A 199 14.88 13.28 22.07
N TRP A 200 14.92 12.03 21.59
CA TRP A 200 14.46 11.69 20.23
C TRP A 200 13.27 10.72 20.22
N ILE A 201 12.55 10.73 19.11
CA ILE A 201 11.60 9.70 18.70
C ILE A 201 12.09 9.16 17.36
N ALA A 202 12.22 7.85 17.23
CA ALA A 202 12.65 7.21 15.99
C ALA A 202 11.48 6.55 15.27
N VAL A 203 11.33 6.88 13.98
CA VAL A 203 10.51 6.08 13.07
C VAL A 203 11.40 4.95 12.56
N SER A 204 11.33 3.80 13.24
CA SER A 204 12.33 2.72 13.24
C SER A 204 12.62 2.11 11.87
N HIS A 205 11.71 2.27 10.91
CA HIS A 205 11.90 1.84 9.53
C HIS A 205 12.88 2.73 8.74
N TYR A 206 13.13 3.97 9.20
CA TYR A 206 13.90 4.97 8.44
C TYR A 206 15.18 5.42 9.12
N TYR A 207 15.26 5.30 10.45
CA TYR A 207 16.45 5.56 11.28
C TYR A 207 16.21 4.99 12.67
N ARG A 208 17.28 4.75 13.42
CA ARG A 208 17.22 4.34 14.82
C ARG A 208 18.05 5.27 15.69
N ASP A 209 19.36 5.18 15.61
CA ASP A 209 20.33 5.73 16.54
C ASP A 209 21.26 6.77 15.90
N GLU A 210 21.14 7.00 14.59
CA GLU A 210 21.87 8.04 13.87
C GLU A 210 20.97 8.73 12.83
N VAL A 211 21.16 10.04 12.66
CA VAL A 211 20.59 10.80 11.55
C VAL A 211 21.70 11.49 10.76
N ALA A 212 21.65 11.38 9.43
CA ALA A 212 22.53 12.13 8.54
C ALA A 212 21.79 13.35 8.01
N LEU A 213 22.38 14.53 8.17
CA LEU A 213 21.84 15.81 7.72
C LEU A 213 22.82 16.47 6.76
N THR A 214 22.33 16.91 5.61
CA THR A 214 23.10 17.59 4.58
C THR A 214 22.67 19.04 4.47
N HIS A 215 23.63 19.96 4.50
CA HIS A 215 23.39 21.39 4.36
C HIS A 215 22.96 21.70 2.91
N ALA A 216 21.81 22.33 2.72
CA ALA A 216 21.17 22.54 1.42
C ALA A 216 22.02 23.35 0.42
N ARG A 217 22.80 24.32 0.92
CA ARG A 217 23.69 25.17 0.10
C ARG A 217 25.11 24.64 -0.11
N THR A 218 25.77 24.11 0.91
CA THR A 218 27.19 23.72 0.84
C THR A 218 27.38 22.25 0.47
N GLY A 219 26.38 21.40 0.73
CA GLY A 219 26.49 19.94 0.55
C GLY A 219 27.21 19.23 1.72
N ASP A 220 27.64 19.97 2.74
CA ASP A 220 28.26 19.37 3.92
C ASP A 220 27.30 18.42 4.62
N THR A 221 27.80 17.25 5.05
CA THR A 221 26.98 16.24 5.70
C THR A 221 27.49 15.98 7.11
N VAL A 222 26.59 16.08 8.08
CA VAL A 222 26.85 15.79 9.49
C VAL A 222 26.04 14.56 9.91
N ARG A 223 26.70 13.62 10.57
CA ARG A 223 26.04 12.46 11.20
C ARG A 223 25.89 12.73 12.68
N VAL A 224 24.65 12.75 13.13
CA VAL A 224 24.28 13.04 14.51
C VAL A 224 23.86 11.74 15.18
N PRO A 225 24.61 11.24 16.18
CA PRO A 225 24.13 10.15 17.01
C PRO A 225 22.94 10.63 17.85
N VAL A 226 21.86 9.88 17.87
CA VAL A 226 20.61 10.21 18.57
C VAL A 226 20.25 9.10 19.55
N GLN A 227 19.59 9.47 20.63
CA GLN A 227 19.10 8.51 21.64
C GLN A 227 17.58 8.58 21.73
N PRO A 228 16.85 7.77 20.92
CA PRO A 228 15.40 7.77 20.96
C PRO A 228 14.88 7.20 22.28
N ARG A 229 13.92 7.92 22.86
CA ARG A 229 13.11 7.48 24.01
C ARG A 229 11.86 6.72 23.57
N LEU A 230 11.49 6.84 22.30
CA LEU A 230 10.38 6.15 21.66
C LEU A 230 10.83 5.62 20.30
N TYR A 231 10.56 4.35 20.05
CA TYR A 231 10.66 3.72 18.75
C TYR A 231 9.24 3.40 18.26
N THR A 232 8.90 3.88 17.07
CA THR A 232 7.61 3.60 16.43
C THR A 232 7.83 3.30 14.95
N ASP A 233 6.93 2.57 14.33
CA ASP A 233 6.87 2.40 12.87
C ASP A 233 5.82 3.31 12.21
N ASN A 234 5.10 4.11 13.00
CA ASN A 234 3.92 4.85 12.56
C ASN A 234 4.16 6.38 12.59
N LEU A 235 3.98 7.04 11.44
CA LEU A 235 4.15 8.49 11.31
C LEU A 235 3.19 9.30 12.17
N TYR A 236 1.94 8.84 12.37
CA TYR A 236 0.96 9.54 13.20
C TYR A 236 1.32 9.45 14.68
N ALA A 237 1.79 8.28 15.13
CA ALA A 237 2.29 8.12 16.49
C ALA A 237 3.48 9.04 16.76
N MET A 238 4.42 9.15 15.79
CA MET A 238 5.52 10.10 15.86
C MET A 238 5.02 11.55 15.93
N ARG A 239 4.13 11.97 15.01
CA ARG A 239 3.57 13.34 15.00
C ARG A 239 2.93 13.71 16.34
N SER A 240 2.11 12.82 16.89
CA SER A 240 1.47 13.04 18.19
C SER A 240 2.49 13.12 19.33
N ALA A 241 3.48 12.22 19.36
CA ALA A 241 4.51 12.21 20.39
C ALA A 241 5.39 13.48 20.36
N VAL A 242 5.78 13.96 19.19
CA VAL A 242 6.54 15.22 19.05
C VAL A 242 5.68 16.40 19.53
N THR A 243 4.40 16.46 19.13
CA THR A 243 3.47 17.53 19.53
C THR A 243 3.29 17.58 21.05
N LEU A 244 3.32 16.42 21.71
CA LEU A 244 3.28 16.28 23.18
C LEU A 244 4.63 16.53 23.86
N GLY A 245 5.69 16.86 23.13
CA GLY A 245 7.00 17.17 23.69
C GLY A 245 7.83 15.98 24.15
N VAL A 246 7.54 14.77 23.66
CA VAL A 246 8.32 13.57 24.00
C VAL A 246 9.77 13.67 23.49
N GLY A 247 9.98 14.34 22.35
CA GLY A 247 11.29 14.63 21.80
C GLY A 247 11.26 15.21 20.39
N ALA A 248 12.45 15.40 19.82
CA ALA A 248 12.64 15.72 18.41
C ALA A 248 12.48 14.48 17.53
N ALA A 249 12.17 14.68 16.26
CA ALA A 249 12.09 13.61 15.27
C ALA A 249 12.46 14.09 13.87
N LEU A 250 12.79 13.16 12.98
CA LEU A 250 12.68 13.37 11.54
C LEU A 250 11.26 13.07 11.07
N GLY A 251 10.69 14.03 10.34
CA GLY A 251 9.37 13.91 9.74
C GLY A 251 9.31 14.44 8.31
N SER A 252 8.33 13.98 7.56
CA SER A 252 8.05 14.54 6.23
C SER A 252 7.28 15.84 6.38
N ARG A 253 7.75 16.93 5.77
CA ARG A 253 7.15 18.27 5.93
C ARG A 253 5.65 18.29 5.60
N TRP A 254 5.22 17.54 4.58
CA TRP A 254 3.80 17.47 4.19
C TRP A 254 2.89 16.93 5.30
N ALA A 255 3.39 16.02 6.14
CA ALA A 255 2.61 15.34 7.19
C ALA A 255 2.40 16.21 8.43
N LEU A 256 3.21 17.28 8.54
CA LEU A 256 3.35 18.15 9.69
C LEU A 256 2.98 19.60 9.36
N ARG A 257 2.49 19.87 8.15
CA ARG A 257 2.24 21.21 7.64
C ARG A 257 1.32 21.99 8.57
N GLU A 258 0.25 21.37 9.02
CA GLU A 258 -0.73 22.01 9.91
C GLU A 258 -0.10 22.43 11.25
N GLU A 259 0.69 21.56 11.88
CA GLU A 259 1.39 21.88 13.12
C GLU A 259 2.47 22.95 12.95
N LEU A 260 3.19 22.91 11.82
CA LEU A 260 4.23 23.88 11.51
C LEU A 260 3.61 25.27 11.26
N ASP A 261 2.54 25.33 10.45
CA ASP A 261 1.85 26.57 10.12
C ASP A 261 1.17 27.18 11.37
N ALA A 262 0.67 26.34 12.28
CA ALA A 262 0.11 26.78 13.55
C ALA A 262 1.17 27.07 14.65
N GLY A 263 2.46 26.90 14.36
CA GLY A 263 3.55 27.08 15.32
C GLY A 263 3.57 26.09 16.49
N ARG A 264 2.79 25.00 16.41
CA ARG A 264 2.80 23.91 17.40
C ARG A 264 4.06 23.06 17.29
N LEU A 265 4.63 23.00 16.09
CA LEU A 265 5.94 22.42 15.82
C LEU A 265 6.83 23.45 15.14
N VAL A 266 8.14 23.32 15.35
CA VAL A 266 9.17 24.12 14.69
C VAL A 266 10.14 23.20 13.96
N GLN A 267 10.62 23.65 12.81
CA GLN A 267 11.73 23.01 12.11
C GLN A 267 13.05 23.41 12.78
N LEU A 268 13.84 22.44 13.19
CA LEU A 268 15.18 22.65 13.72
C LEU A 268 16.18 22.69 12.57
N VAL A 269 17.25 23.48 12.72
CA VAL A 269 18.36 23.58 11.75
C VAL A 269 17.88 23.67 10.29
N PRO A 270 17.09 24.70 9.90
CA PRO A 270 16.31 24.70 8.65
C PRO A 270 17.13 24.60 7.35
N ASP A 271 18.42 24.97 7.39
CA ASP A 271 19.35 24.83 6.26
C ASP A 271 19.85 23.39 6.06
N TRP A 272 19.52 22.48 6.98
CA TRP A 272 19.97 21.09 6.99
C TRP A 272 18.78 20.14 6.76
N GLN A 273 18.96 19.19 5.85
CA GLN A 273 17.92 18.25 5.46
C GLN A 273 18.44 16.82 5.56
N ALA A 274 17.59 15.91 6.03
CA ALA A 274 17.90 14.49 5.92
C ALA A 274 17.70 14.01 4.49
N SER A 275 18.41 12.96 4.08
CA SER A 275 18.24 12.35 2.76
C SER A 275 16.76 12.11 2.47
N PRO A 276 16.23 12.49 1.30
CA PRO A 276 14.82 12.28 1.02
C PRO A 276 14.49 10.78 0.91
N LEU A 277 13.23 10.43 1.15
CA LEU A 277 12.77 9.05 0.99
C LEU A 277 12.12 8.88 -0.39
N PRO A 278 12.61 7.97 -1.25
CA PRO A 278 11.98 7.74 -2.53
C PRO A 278 10.61 7.07 -2.35
N ILE A 279 9.65 7.45 -3.19
CA ILE A 279 8.34 6.81 -3.31
C ILE A 279 8.36 5.92 -4.54
N TRP A 280 7.93 4.69 -4.37
CA TRP A 280 7.85 3.68 -5.42
C TRP A 280 6.44 3.13 -5.55
N LEU A 281 6.02 2.86 -6.78
CA LEU A 281 4.95 1.91 -7.07
C LEU A 281 5.61 0.60 -7.47
N ILE A 282 5.34 -0.45 -6.71
CA ILE A 282 5.92 -1.79 -6.89
C ILE A 282 4.85 -2.82 -7.22
N TYR A 283 5.18 -3.79 -8.07
CA TYR A 283 4.32 -4.93 -8.42
C TYR A 283 5.14 -6.09 -8.99
N PRO A 284 4.62 -7.34 -8.95
CA PRO A 284 5.33 -8.50 -9.47
C PRO A 284 5.62 -8.41 -10.98
N PRO A 285 6.75 -8.97 -11.44
CA PRO A 285 7.01 -9.10 -12.87
C PRO A 285 5.99 -10.05 -13.51
N ALA A 286 5.39 -9.64 -14.62
CA ALA A 286 4.44 -10.44 -15.39
C ALA A 286 4.66 -10.21 -16.88
N ARG A 287 4.24 -11.18 -17.71
CA ARG A 287 4.34 -11.06 -19.18
C ARG A 287 3.37 -10.02 -19.73
N PHE A 288 2.24 -9.83 -19.04
CA PHE A 288 1.19 -8.91 -19.42
C PHE A 288 0.69 -8.14 -18.19
N TYR A 289 0.34 -6.87 -18.39
CA TYR A 289 -0.23 -6.02 -17.34
C TYR A 289 -1.62 -5.51 -17.75
N PRO A 290 -2.67 -5.80 -16.97
CA PRO A 290 -4.03 -5.44 -17.32
C PRO A 290 -4.21 -3.92 -17.34
N ALA A 291 -5.17 -3.43 -18.14
CA ALA A 291 -5.44 -1.99 -18.29
C ALA A 291 -5.67 -1.30 -16.93
N ARG A 292 -6.33 -1.97 -15.98
CA ARG A 292 -6.57 -1.45 -14.61
C ARG A 292 -5.28 -1.05 -13.89
N LEU A 293 -4.24 -1.89 -13.97
CA LEU A 293 -2.96 -1.61 -13.33
C LEU A 293 -2.20 -0.53 -14.11
N ARG A 294 -2.13 -0.65 -15.44
CA ARG A 294 -1.43 0.33 -16.29
C ARG A 294 -2.00 1.75 -16.13
N ARG A 295 -3.33 1.89 -16.17
CA ARG A 295 -4.00 3.20 -16.01
C ARG A 295 -3.90 3.77 -14.60
N PHE A 296 -3.86 2.91 -13.58
CA PHE A 296 -3.59 3.34 -12.22
C PHE A 296 -2.16 3.87 -12.07
N ILE A 297 -1.18 3.15 -12.62
CA ILE A 297 0.22 3.60 -12.67
C ILE A 297 0.35 4.95 -13.36
N ASP A 298 -0.29 5.13 -14.52
CA ASP A 298 -0.26 6.40 -15.28
C ASP A 298 -0.73 7.59 -14.42
N ILE A 299 -1.86 7.42 -13.72
CA ILE A 299 -2.41 8.46 -12.85
C ILE A 299 -1.49 8.75 -11.65
N MET A 300 -0.99 7.70 -11.00
CA MET A 300 -0.09 7.86 -9.84
C MET A 300 1.23 8.53 -10.22
N ARG A 301 1.80 8.20 -11.38
CA ARG A 301 3.03 8.84 -11.91
C ARG A 301 2.88 10.34 -12.10
N VAL A 302 1.70 10.81 -12.49
CA VAL A 302 1.44 12.24 -12.69
C VAL A 302 1.14 12.95 -11.38
N ALA A 303 0.31 12.34 -10.52
CA ALA A 303 -0.22 13.01 -9.35
C ALA A 303 0.75 13.08 -8.16
N VAL A 304 1.56 12.04 -7.94
CA VAL A 304 2.46 11.97 -6.77
C VAL A 304 3.58 13.03 -6.80
N PRO A 305 4.25 13.33 -7.94
CA PRO A 305 5.21 14.43 -8.01
C PRO A 305 4.59 15.81 -7.74
N GLN A 306 3.40 16.07 -8.26
CA GLN A 306 2.82 17.41 -8.28
C GLN A 306 2.36 17.92 -6.91
N ALA A 307 2.05 17.02 -5.99
CA ALA A 307 1.25 17.41 -4.84
C ALA A 307 2.05 17.68 -3.55
N TYR A 308 3.35 17.35 -3.45
CA TYR A 308 3.97 17.21 -2.10
C TYR A 308 5.38 17.77 -1.90
N GLY A 309 5.85 18.73 -2.71
CA GLY A 309 7.26 19.18 -2.65
C GLY A 309 8.23 18.06 -3.03
N VAL A 310 7.69 17.10 -3.78
CA VAL A 310 8.35 15.90 -4.28
C VAL A 310 9.08 16.32 -5.54
N VAL A 311 10.41 16.29 -5.49
CA VAL A 311 11.21 16.62 -6.68
C VAL A 311 11.00 15.50 -7.70
N ALA A 312 10.56 15.87 -8.91
CA ALA A 312 10.44 14.92 -10.01
C ALA A 312 11.82 14.26 -10.24
N PRO A 313 11.89 12.97 -10.57
CA PRO A 313 13.17 12.35 -10.90
C PRO A 313 13.81 13.14 -12.06
N PRO A 314 15.14 13.38 -12.04
CA PRO A 314 15.81 13.96 -13.19
C PRO A 314 15.50 13.10 -14.42
N GLY A 315 15.06 13.74 -15.50
CA GLY A 315 14.76 13.06 -16.75
C GLY A 315 15.96 12.23 -17.18
N ARG A 316 15.72 10.95 -17.48
CA ARG A 316 16.68 10.15 -18.26
C ARG A 316 16.61 10.53 -19.72
#